data_AF-A0A3P6PYM3-F1
#
_entry.id   AF-A0A3P6PYM3-F1
#
_cell.length_a   1.000
_cell.length_b   1.000
_cell.length_c   1.000
_cell.angle_alpha   90.00
_cell.angle_beta   90.00
_cell.angle_gamma   90.00
#
_symmetry.space_group_name_H-M   'P 1'
#
loop_
_entity.id
_entity.type
_entity.pdbx_description
1 polymer ?
#
loop_
_entity_poly.entity_id
_entity_poly.type
_entity_poly.pdbx_seq_one_letter_code
_entity_poly.pdbx_strand_id
1 'polypeptide(L)'
;MVNTYNELEARPKFHTCNVQAIVNTLQQRLEARFNETFETVASYDDFAQKVHFRGDLICKVETNGRYLLAYVAARGVQEPQLPPLGDLVRLGPVTEEQHNFSKVRSIRV
;
A
#
# COMPACT_ATOMS: atom_id res chain seq x y z
N MET A 1 -2.42 10.60 7.48
CA MET A 1 -2.21 9.20 7.91
C MET A 1 -1.59 9.12 9.29
N VAL A 2 -0.40 9.72 9.51
CA VAL A 2 0.28 9.74 10.83
C VAL A 2 -0.62 10.25 11.97
N ASN A 3 -1.28 11.40 11.80
CA ASN A 3 -2.18 11.93 12.84
C ASN A 3 -3.32 10.95 13.21
N THR A 4 -3.93 10.29 12.22
CA THR A 4 -4.97 9.28 12.45
C THR A 4 -4.43 8.10 13.27
N TYR A 5 -3.20 7.66 12.99
CA TYR A 5 -2.56 6.58 13.74
C TYR A 5 -2.31 7.00 15.19
N ASN A 6 -1.68 8.16 15.40
CA ASN A 6 -1.38 8.68 16.74
C ASN A 6 -2.65 8.87 17.58
N GLU A 7 -3.74 9.34 16.97
CA GLU A 7 -5.04 9.47 17.63
C GLU A 7 -5.68 8.13 18.02
N LEU A 8 -5.45 7.07 17.23
CA LEU A 8 -5.92 5.71 17.58
C LEU A 8 -5.09 5.14 18.72
N GLU A 9 -3.77 5.26 18.63
CA GLU A 9 -2.82 4.78 19.64
C GLU A 9 -3.06 5.43 21.01
N ALA A 10 -3.43 6.71 21.04
CA ALA A 10 -3.76 7.41 22.27
C ALA A 10 -5.06 6.91 22.96
N ARG A 11 -5.86 6.04 22.33
CA ARG A 11 -7.13 5.56 22.92
C ARG A 11 -6.86 4.44 23.94
N PRO A 12 -7.40 4.53 25.18
CA PRO A 12 -7.13 3.56 26.24
C PRO A 12 -7.47 2.09 25.95
N LYS A 13 -8.39 1.84 25.00
CA LYS A 13 -8.85 0.50 24.62
C LYS A 13 -8.36 0.05 23.25
N PHE A 14 -7.51 0.82 22.61
CA PHE A 14 -6.97 0.48 21.30
C PHE A 14 -5.63 -0.25 21.46
N HIS A 15 -5.45 -1.31 20.69
CA HIS A 15 -4.18 -2.04 20.60
C HIS A 15 -3.68 -1.95 19.16
N THR A 16 -2.39 -1.70 18.96
CA THR A 16 -1.78 -1.50 17.63
C THR A 16 -1.80 -2.75 16.74
N CYS A 17 -2.12 -3.92 17.30
CA CYS A 17 -2.40 -5.15 16.53
C CYS A 17 -3.80 -5.18 15.90
N ASN A 18 -4.69 -4.27 16.26
CA ASN A 18 -5.97 -4.12 15.60
C ASN A 18 -5.80 -3.31 14.29
N VAL A 19 -5.09 -3.92 13.34
CA VAL A 19 -4.80 -3.33 12.04
C VAL A 19 -6.07 -3.04 11.24
N GLN A 20 -7.14 -3.82 11.45
CA GLN A 20 -8.45 -3.56 10.85
C GLN A 20 -9.04 -2.22 11.29
N ALA A 21 -8.96 -1.89 12.59
CA ALA A 21 -9.42 -0.61 13.09
C ALA A 21 -8.59 0.57 12.54
N ILE A 22 -7.28 0.35 12.34
CA ILE A 22 -6.39 1.34 11.70
C ILE A 22 -6.85 1.61 10.27
N VAL A 23 -6.95 0.58 9.42
CA VAL A 23 -7.29 0.75 8.01
C VAL A 23 -8.70 1.32 7.82
N ASN A 24 -9.69 0.85 8.59
CA ASN A 24 -11.06 1.35 8.48
C ASN A 24 -11.14 2.85 8.82
N THR A 25 -10.51 3.27 9.91
CA THR A 25 -10.49 4.68 10.33
C THR A 25 -9.72 5.53 9.33
N LEU A 26 -8.60 4.99 8.81
CA LEU A 26 -7.76 5.67 7.85
C LEU A 26 -8.50 5.90 6.53
N GLN A 27 -9.09 4.84 5.96
CA GLN A 27 -9.86 4.89 4.73
C GLN A 27 -11.00 5.89 4.86
N GLN A 28 -11.84 5.76 5.88
CA GLN A 28 -12.98 6.66 6.08
C GLN A 28 -12.55 8.14 6.11
N ARG A 29 -11.46 8.47 6.79
CA ARG A 29 -10.96 9.85 6.88
C ARG A 29 -10.35 10.35 5.57
N LEU A 30 -9.64 9.49 4.85
CA LEU A 30 -9.07 9.84 3.55
C LEU A 30 -10.18 10.08 2.53
N GLU A 31 -11.17 9.20 2.47
CA GLU A 31 -12.32 9.33 1.57
C GLU A 31 -13.10 10.61 1.86
N ALA A 32 -13.35 10.91 3.14
CA ALA A 32 -14.01 12.16 3.54
C ALA A 32 -13.18 13.42 3.23
N ARG A 33 -11.85 13.36 3.36
CA ARG A 33 -10.96 14.52 3.16
C ARG A 33 -10.80 14.86 1.68
N PHE A 34 -10.63 13.85 0.84
CA PHE A 34 -10.29 14.03 -0.57
C PHE A 34 -11.49 13.87 -1.50
N ASN A 35 -12.65 13.45 -0.98
CA ASN A 35 -13.87 13.16 -1.75
C ASN A 35 -13.63 12.12 -2.86
N GLU A 36 -12.88 11.08 -2.52
CA GLU A 36 -12.43 10.03 -3.44
C GLU A 36 -12.47 8.68 -2.74
N THR A 37 -12.38 7.58 -3.48
CA THR A 37 -12.39 6.23 -2.89
C THR A 37 -10.97 5.72 -2.72
N PHE A 38 -10.65 5.28 -1.51
CA PHE A 38 -9.30 4.87 -1.15
C PHE A 38 -9.25 3.37 -0.89
N GLU A 39 -8.16 2.76 -1.32
CA GLU A 39 -7.71 1.47 -0.83
C GLU A 39 -6.63 1.73 0.22
N THR A 40 -6.74 1.06 1.37
CA THR A 40 -5.80 1.23 2.48
C THR A 40 -5.30 -0.13 2.98
N VAL A 41 -4.00 -0.18 3.29
CA VAL A 41 -3.30 -1.38 3.76
C VAL A 41 -2.50 -1.00 4.99
N ALA A 42 -2.57 -1.85 6.02
CA ALA A 42 -1.70 -1.76 7.20
C ALA A 42 -1.00 -3.10 7.40
N SER A 43 0.30 -3.03 7.68
CA SER A 43 1.16 -4.21 7.90
C SER A 43 1.98 -4.04 9.17
N TYR A 44 2.38 -5.18 9.75
CA TYR A 44 3.34 -5.26 10.85
C TYR A 44 4.76 -4.98 10.38
N ASP A 45 5.13 -5.51 9.21
CA ASP A 45 6.44 -5.37 8.60
C ASP A 45 6.38 -4.61 7.29
N ASP A 46 7.54 -4.16 6.82
CA ASP A 46 7.64 -3.45 5.55
C ASP A 46 7.20 -4.34 4.38
N PHE A 47 6.60 -3.73 3.37
CA PHE A 47 6.15 -4.42 2.16
C PHE A 47 6.43 -3.58 0.91
N ALA A 48 6.74 -4.27 -0.19
CA ALA A 48 6.86 -3.66 -1.49
C ALA A 48 5.46 -3.35 -2.07
N GLN A 49 5.32 -2.22 -2.74
CA GLN A 49 4.07 -1.82 -3.38
C GLN A 49 4.29 -1.51 -4.87
N LYS A 50 3.42 -2.06 -5.73
CA LYS A 50 3.28 -1.69 -7.14
C LYS A 50 1.78 -1.59 -7.40
N VAL A 51 1.27 -0.37 -7.40
CA VAL A 51 -0.17 -0.10 -7.50
C VAL A 51 -0.44 0.90 -8.60
N HIS A 52 -1.61 0.78 -9.23
CA HIS A 52 -2.09 1.76 -10.19
C HIS A 52 -2.99 2.76 -9.46
N PHE A 53 -2.46 3.95 -9.20
CA PHE A 53 -3.12 5.01 -8.44
C PHE A 53 -3.47 6.19 -9.33
N ARG A 54 -4.48 6.97 -8.94
CA ARG A 54 -4.91 8.14 -9.71
C ARG A 54 -4.25 9.42 -9.21
N GLY A 55 -3.58 10.14 -10.12
CA GLY A 55 -2.92 11.42 -9.83
C GLY A 55 -1.82 11.27 -8.79
N ASP A 56 -1.74 12.19 -7.82
CA ASP A 56 -0.74 12.16 -6.74
C ASP A 56 -1.31 11.61 -5.42
N LEU A 57 -2.46 10.91 -5.48
CA LEU A 57 -3.18 10.42 -4.30
C LEU A 57 -2.70 9.04 -3.88
N ILE A 58 -1.41 8.95 -3.53
CA ILE A 58 -0.75 7.77 -2.95
C ILE A 58 0.15 8.20 -1.79
N CYS A 59 0.16 7.42 -0.71
CA CYS A 59 1.04 7.69 0.41
C CYS A 59 1.36 6.38 1.15
N LYS A 60 2.66 6.11 1.34
CA LYS A 60 3.18 5.06 2.22
C LYS A 60 3.94 5.71 3.37
N VAL A 61 3.64 5.33 4.60
CA VAL A 61 4.32 5.84 5.79
C VAL A 61 4.63 4.70 6.75
N GLU A 62 5.75 4.82 7.46
CA GLU A 62 6.07 4.02 8.63
C GLU A 62 5.78 4.85 9.89
N THR A 63 5.09 4.27 10.87
CA THR A 63 4.82 4.91 12.16
C THR A 63 4.72 3.86 13.26
N ASN A 64 5.49 4.03 14.34
CA ASN A 64 5.55 3.15 15.51
C ASN A 64 5.60 1.64 15.16
N GLY A 65 6.46 1.27 14.19
CA GLY A 65 6.61 -0.13 13.76
C GLY A 65 5.38 -0.67 13.00
N ARG A 66 4.62 0.20 12.34
CA ARG A 66 3.54 -0.15 11.42
C ARG A 66 3.77 0.52 10.08
N TYR A 67 3.51 -0.22 9.02
CA TYR A 67 3.62 0.26 7.65
C TYR A 67 2.22 0.46 7.09
N LEU A 68 1.89 1.69 6.73
CA LEU A 68 0.58 2.08 6.24
C LEU A 68 0.71 2.55 4.79
N LEU A 69 -0.10 1.99 3.90
CA LEU A 69 -0.27 2.47 2.53
C LEU A 69 -1.73 2.92 2.35
N ALA A 70 -1.92 4.04 1.68
CA ALA A 70 -3.21 4.42 1.14
C ALA A 70 -3.04 4.98 -0.28
N TYR A 71 -3.94 4.60 -1.17
CA TYR A 71 -3.99 5.16 -2.53
C TYR A 71 -5.43 5.24 -3.04
N VAL A 72 -5.70 6.17 -3.94
CA VAL A 72 -6.96 6.14 -4.69
C VAL A 72 -6.85 5.10 -5.79
N ALA A 73 -7.68 4.07 -5.70
CA ALA A 73 -7.83 3.09 -6.76
C ALA A 73 -8.27 3.80 -8.04
N ALA A 74 -7.61 3.50 -9.15
CA ALA A 74 -8.01 4.01 -10.46
C ALA A 74 -9.37 3.41 -10.85
N ARG A 75 -10.47 4.09 -10.51
CA ARG A 75 -11.82 3.70 -10.94
C ARG A 75 -11.90 3.75 -12.48
N GLY A 76 -12.55 2.75 -13.06
CA GLY A 76 -12.84 2.72 -14.50
C GLY A 76 -11.72 2.21 -15.39
N VAL A 77 -10.57 1.84 -14.84
CA VAL A 77 -9.54 1.14 -15.61
C VAL A 77 -9.93 -0.33 -15.71
N GLN A 78 -10.65 -0.67 -16.79
CA GLN A 78 -10.63 -2.04 -17.29
C GLN A 78 -9.20 -2.31 -17.73
N GLU A 79 -8.58 -3.39 -17.24
CA GLU A 79 -7.26 -3.86 -17.70
C GLU A 79 -7.11 -3.85 -19.25
N PRO A 80 -8.16 -4.15 -20.04
CA PRO A 80 -8.18 -3.95 -21.49
C PRO A 80 -7.90 -2.53 -22.04
N GLN A 81 -8.12 -1.48 -21.25
CA GLN A 81 -7.95 -0.07 -21.65
C GLN A 81 -6.62 0.53 -21.19
N LEU A 82 -5.84 -0.22 -20.41
CA LEU A 82 -4.46 0.15 -20.13
C LEU A 82 -3.66 0.10 -21.44
N PRO A 83 -2.72 1.03 -21.68
CA PRO A 83 -1.78 0.86 -22.77
C PRO A 83 -1.15 -0.54 -22.66
N PRO A 84 -1.00 -1.27 -23.78
CA PRO A 84 -0.38 -2.59 -23.73
C PRO A 84 0.95 -2.43 -23.01
N LEU A 85 1.21 -3.31 -22.03
CA LEU A 85 2.41 -3.27 -21.21
C LEU A 85 3.71 -3.33 -22.04
N GLY A 86 3.65 -3.49 -23.36
CA GLY A 86 4.83 -3.56 -24.23
C GLY A 86 5.78 -4.64 -23.73
N ASP A 87 7.07 -4.38 -23.74
CA ASP A 87 8.09 -5.28 -23.18
C ASP A 87 7.97 -5.49 -21.65
N LEU A 88 7.10 -4.76 -20.93
CA LEU A 88 6.86 -4.97 -19.48
C LEU A 88 6.08 -6.25 -19.18
N VAL A 89 5.57 -6.98 -20.19
CA VAL A 89 5.10 -8.38 -20.03
C VAL A 89 6.23 -9.28 -19.53
N ARG A 90 7.51 -8.90 -19.71
CA ARG A 90 8.66 -9.61 -19.10
C ARG A 90 8.77 -9.42 -17.59
N LEU A 91 7.98 -8.52 -17.00
CA LEU A 91 7.88 -8.29 -15.55
C LEU A 91 6.57 -8.89 -14.99
N GLY A 92 6.23 -10.11 -15.43
CA GLY A 92 5.24 -10.95 -14.75
C GLY A 92 5.62 -11.20 -13.28
N PRO A 93 4.79 -11.92 -12.50
CA PRO A 93 5.19 -12.34 -11.16
C PRO A 93 6.58 -13.00 -11.24
N VAL A 94 7.47 -12.57 -10.35
CA VAL A 94 8.86 -13.07 -10.30
C VAL A 94 8.78 -14.59 -10.25
N THR A 95 9.29 -15.26 -11.29
CA THR A 95 9.34 -16.72 -11.32
C THR A 95 10.31 -17.20 -10.24
N GLU A 96 10.16 -18.44 -9.75
CA GLU A 96 11.12 -19.01 -8.80
C GLU A 96 12.56 -18.93 -9.32
N GLU A 97 12.76 -19.08 -10.63
CA GLU A 97 14.05 -18.93 -11.30
C GLU A 97 14.59 -17.50 -11.19
N GLN A 98 13.77 -16.48 -11.44
CA GLN A 98 14.17 -15.07 -11.31
C GLN A 98 14.44 -14.68 -9.85
N HIS A 99 13.66 -15.20 -8.90
CA HIS A 99 13.87 -14.99 -7.47
C HIS A 99 15.20 -15.61 -7.00
N ASN A 100 15.51 -16.82 -7.48
CA ASN A 100 16.78 -17.49 -7.17
C ASN A 100 17.97 -16.80 -7.86
N PHE A 101 17.79 -16.25 -9.07
CA PHE A 101 18.82 -15.45 -9.73
C PHE A 101 19.16 -14.16 -8.96
N SER A 102 18.16 -13.53 -8.35
CA SER A 102 18.34 -12.36 -7.49
C SER A 102 19.09 -12.70 -6.18
N LYS A 103 18.83 -13.87 -5.57
CA LYS A 103 19.58 -14.33 -4.38
C LYS A 103 21.08 -14.45 -4.63
N VAL A 104 21.48 -14.90 -5.82
CA VAL A 104 22.90 -15.08 -6.20
C VAL A 104 23.61 -13.74 -6.39
N ARG A 105 22.89 -12.67 -6.76
CA ARG A 105 23.42 -11.33 -6.99
C ARG A 105 23.07 -10.30 -5.90
N SER A 106 22.36 -10.71 -4.86
CA SER A 106 22.10 -9.83 -3.72
C SER A 106 23.43 -9.51 -3.04
N ILE A 107 23.83 -8.23 -3.09
CA ILE A 107 24.88 -7.73 -2.21
C ILE A 107 24.31 -7.85 -0.80
N ARG A 108 24.85 -8.76 0.00
CA ARG A 108 24.64 -8.73 1.44
C ARG A 108 25.41 -7.53 1.96
N VAL A 109 24.68 -6.53 2.44
CA VAL A 109 25.22 -5.47 3.30
C VAL A 109 25.29 -6.00 4.71
#